data_AF-A0A239VUB2-F1
#
_entry.id   AF-A0A239VUB2-F1
#
_cell.length_a   1.000
_cell.length_b   1.000
_cell.length_c   1.000
_cell.angle_alpha   90.00
_cell.angle_beta   90.00
_cell.angle_gamma   90.00
#
_symmetry.space_group_name_H-M   'P 1'
#
loop_
_entity.id
_entity.type
_entity.pdbx_description
1 polymer ?
#
loop_
_entity_poly.entity_id
_entity_poly.type
_entity_poly.pdbx_seq_one_letter_code
_entity_poly.pdbx_strand_id
1 'polypeptide(L)'
;MFGTACSLGLGALQIRAGLEASGLVHNPGNGLIVTIVAILTLAFMMSAFSGVGRGIQILSNINMILAAVLALFVFAFGPTVTQLNLLPGSIGSYLSQFFEMASRTAASANGTAGKWLSSWSIFYWAWWISWSPFVGMFLARISRGRTIKEFCLGVMLVPAGLSTVWFAIFGGTAIVMEQTGKSIYGDGNAEQQLFNLLHQFPGGTAAGFVAILLLATFFITSADSASTVMGSMSQNGRGDAAPWLSALWGLLTALVGITLLLAGGDDALNSVQSVTIVASTPFLFVIVGLMFAIVKGLQRDVIYLDLRERERFGRQLALERRLHREADEREERRRRAKQKQQQRRSR
;
A
#
# COMPACT_ATOMS: atom_id res chain seq x y z
N MET A 1 9.09 -12.15 -3.14
CA MET A 1 9.03 -12.93 -4.39
C MET A 1 7.59 -13.10 -4.88
N PHE A 2 6.74 -13.95 -4.28
CA PHE A 2 5.40 -14.27 -4.82
C PHE A 2 4.49 -13.05 -5.06
N GLY A 3 4.39 -12.13 -4.10
CA GLY A 3 3.61 -10.91 -4.32
C GLY A 3 4.14 -10.06 -5.48
N THR A 4 5.46 -9.97 -5.64
CA THR A 4 6.06 -9.26 -6.78
C THR A 4 5.74 -9.99 -8.07
N ALA A 5 5.88 -11.32 -8.11
CA ALA A 5 5.52 -12.15 -9.27
C ALA A 5 4.04 -11.98 -9.67
N CYS A 6 3.12 -11.85 -8.71
CA CYS A 6 1.72 -11.53 -8.96
C CYS A 6 1.56 -10.19 -9.69
N SER A 7 2.19 -9.13 -9.18
CA SER A 7 2.10 -7.79 -9.79
C SER A 7 2.73 -7.73 -11.18
N LEU A 8 3.88 -8.38 -11.35
CA LEU A 8 4.54 -8.51 -12.65
C LEU A 8 3.67 -9.32 -13.63
N GLY A 9 3.01 -10.38 -13.16
CA GLY A 9 2.11 -11.18 -13.96
C GLY A 9 0.90 -10.40 -14.45
N LEU A 10 0.23 -9.68 -13.56
CA LEU A 10 -0.87 -8.76 -13.90
C LEU A 10 -0.42 -7.69 -14.90
N GLY A 11 0.75 -7.09 -14.67
CA GLY A 11 1.33 -6.10 -15.57
C GLY A 11 1.60 -6.68 -16.97
N ALA A 12 2.12 -7.90 -17.07
CA ALA A 12 2.37 -8.55 -18.35
C ALA A 12 1.07 -8.88 -19.10
N LEU A 13 0.04 -9.34 -18.41
CA LEU A 13 -1.29 -9.57 -19.00
C LEU A 13 -1.90 -8.26 -19.51
N GLN A 14 -1.75 -7.17 -18.75
CA GLN A 14 -2.26 -5.85 -19.15
C GLN A 14 -1.47 -5.22 -20.30
N ILE A 15 -0.14 -5.39 -20.35
CA ILE A 15 0.68 -4.95 -21.49
C ILE A 15 0.28 -5.73 -22.75
N ARG A 16 0.06 -7.05 -22.64
CA ARG A 16 -0.45 -7.86 -23.76
C ARG A 16 -1.76 -7.30 -24.30
N ALA A 17 -2.73 -7.06 -23.42
CA ALA A 17 -4.03 -6.49 -23.79
C ALA A 17 -3.89 -5.11 -24.43
N GLY A 18 -2.97 -4.28 -23.94
CA GLY A 18 -2.67 -2.97 -24.52
C GLY A 18 -2.08 -3.05 -25.93
N LEU A 19 -1.14 -3.97 -26.16
CA LEU A 19 -0.54 -4.18 -27.48
C LEU A 19 -1.58 -4.66 -28.50
N GLU A 20 -2.49 -5.54 -28.08
CA GLU A 20 -3.62 -5.97 -28.91
C GLU A 20 -4.58 -4.80 -29.20
N ALA A 21 -4.97 -4.06 -28.16
CA ALA A 21 -5.86 -2.90 -28.30
C ALA A 21 -5.25 -1.78 -29.16
N SER A 22 -3.92 -1.65 -29.20
CA SER A 22 -3.21 -0.68 -30.05
C SER A 22 -3.19 -1.06 -31.54
N GLY A 23 -3.61 -2.27 -31.90
CA GLY A 23 -3.54 -2.80 -33.26
C GLY A 23 -2.13 -3.20 -33.71
N LEU A 24 -1.12 -3.15 -32.84
CA LEU A 24 0.25 -3.57 -33.14
C LEU A 24 0.42 -5.09 -33.22
N VAL A 25 -0.42 -5.83 -32.50
CA VAL A 25 -0.40 -7.29 -32.47
C VAL A 25 -1.80 -7.83 -32.63
N HIS A 26 -1.96 -8.86 -33.47
CA HIS A 26 -3.21 -9.58 -33.65
C HIS A 26 -3.10 -10.99 -33.08
N ASN A 27 -4.11 -11.44 -32.32
CA ASN A 27 -4.16 -12.76 -31.66
C ASN A 27 -2.94 -13.06 -30.77
N PRO A 28 -2.74 -12.32 -29.67
CA PRO A 28 -1.58 -12.49 -28.82
C PRO A 28 -1.63 -13.81 -28.03
N GLY A 29 -0.96 -14.84 -28.54
CA GLY A 29 -0.78 -16.10 -27.82
C GLY A 29 0.15 -15.99 -26.61
N ASN A 30 0.26 -17.08 -25.84
CA ASN A 30 1.12 -17.15 -24.64
C ASN A 30 2.60 -16.83 -24.92
N GLY A 31 3.08 -17.02 -26.15
CA GLY A 31 4.42 -16.63 -26.58
C GLY A 31 4.70 -15.13 -26.44
N LEU A 32 3.69 -14.27 -26.62
CA LEU A 32 3.86 -12.82 -26.45
C LEU A 32 4.08 -12.45 -24.99
N ILE A 33 3.35 -13.07 -24.06
CA ILE A 33 3.54 -12.85 -22.61
C ILE A 33 4.97 -13.21 -22.22
N VAL A 34 5.44 -14.38 -22.63
CA VAL A 34 6.81 -14.83 -22.34
C VAL A 34 7.82 -13.85 -22.90
N THR A 35 7.60 -13.34 -24.12
CA THR A 35 8.46 -12.34 -24.76
C THR A 35 8.46 -11.01 -24.00
N ILE A 36 7.29 -10.50 -23.61
CA ILE A 36 7.16 -9.27 -22.82
C ILE A 36 7.93 -9.42 -21.50
N VAL A 37 7.68 -10.49 -20.76
CA VAL A 37 8.34 -10.71 -19.46
C VAL A 37 9.84 -10.87 -19.66
N ALA A 38 10.30 -11.58 -20.70
CA ALA A 38 11.72 -11.73 -21.00
C ALA A 38 12.39 -10.38 -21.31
N ILE A 39 11.78 -9.55 -22.16
CA ILE A 39 12.31 -8.21 -22.52
C ILE A 39 12.36 -7.31 -21.28
N LEU A 40 11.29 -7.25 -20.49
CA LEU A 40 11.25 -6.43 -19.28
C LEU A 40 12.22 -6.96 -18.21
N THR A 41 12.43 -8.28 -18.17
CA THR A 41 13.42 -8.93 -17.31
C THR A 41 14.83 -8.52 -17.68
N LEU A 42 15.18 -8.59 -18.97
CA LEU A 42 16.47 -8.14 -19.48
C LEU A 42 16.68 -6.64 -19.23
N ALA A 43 15.64 -5.82 -19.43
CA ALA A 43 15.69 -4.38 -19.16
C ALA A 43 15.99 -4.07 -17.70
N PHE A 44 15.33 -4.74 -16.74
CA PHE A 44 15.66 -4.54 -15.33
C PHE A 44 17.06 -5.10 -15.01
N MET A 45 17.48 -6.23 -15.58
CA MET A 45 18.82 -6.78 -15.30
C MET A 45 19.92 -5.81 -15.72
N MET A 46 19.77 -5.15 -16.87
CA MET A 46 20.66 -4.08 -17.29
C MET A 46 20.64 -2.89 -16.32
N SER A 47 19.48 -2.51 -15.78
CA SER A 47 19.37 -1.50 -14.71
C SER A 47 20.12 -1.94 -13.44
N ALA A 48 19.95 -3.19 -13.02
CA ALA A 48 20.57 -3.74 -11.82
C ALA A 48 22.11 -3.73 -11.90
N PHE A 49 22.68 -4.05 -13.06
CA PHE A 49 24.13 -4.03 -13.27
C PHE A 49 24.72 -2.63 -13.49
N SER A 50 23.96 -1.69 -14.05
CA SER A 50 24.44 -0.31 -14.32
C SER A 50 24.41 0.62 -13.10
N GLY A 51 23.88 0.15 -11.97
CA GLY A 51 23.79 0.90 -10.73
C GLY A 51 22.36 1.29 -10.40
N VAL A 52 21.68 0.37 -9.69
CA VAL A 52 20.29 0.44 -9.19
C VAL A 52 19.87 1.84 -8.73
N GLY A 53 20.73 2.56 -8.02
CA GLY A 53 20.36 3.84 -7.38
C GLY A 53 19.91 4.94 -8.35
N ARG A 54 20.63 5.15 -9.47
CA ARG A 54 20.33 6.24 -10.41
C ARG A 54 19.23 5.85 -11.40
N GLY A 55 19.20 4.58 -11.81
CA GLY A 55 18.18 4.02 -12.70
C GLY A 55 16.78 4.06 -12.09
N ILE A 56 16.63 3.57 -10.85
CA ILE A 56 15.35 3.61 -10.13
C ILE A 56 14.84 5.03 -10.00
N GLN A 57 15.69 5.99 -9.65
CA GLN A 57 15.26 7.37 -9.43
C GLN A 57 14.72 8.01 -10.72
N ILE A 58 15.40 7.84 -11.85
CA ILE A 58 14.97 8.40 -13.14
C ILE A 58 13.68 7.73 -13.60
N LEU A 59 13.64 6.40 -13.60
CA LEU A 59 12.45 5.64 -14.02
C LEU A 59 11.25 5.92 -13.11
N SER A 60 11.45 6.07 -11.80
CA SER A 60 10.39 6.42 -10.86
C SER A 60 9.84 7.83 -11.11
N ASN A 61 10.70 8.81 -11.42
CA ASN A 61 10.25 10.15 -11.80
C ASN A 61 9.47 10.12 -13.12
N ILE A 62 9.93 9.34 -14.10
CA ILE A 62 9.21 9.14 -15.37
C ILE A 62 7.83 8.50 -15.10
N ASN A 63 7.74 7.49 -14.22
CA ASN A 63 6.45 6.89 -13.84
C ASN A 63 5.48 7.93 -13.29
N MET A 64 5.94 8.81 -12.41
CA MET A 64 5.09 9.86 -11.84
C MET A 64 4.60 10.83 -12.91
N ILE A 65 5.45 11.21 -13.87
CA ILE A 65 5.06 12.08 -14.99
C ILE A 65 4.05 11.37 -15.89
N LEU A 66 4.33 10.15 -16.32
CA LEU A 66 3.45 9.35 -17.19
C LEU A 66 2.09 9.09 -16.52
N ALA A 67 2.08 8.72 -15.24
CA ALA A 67 0.85 8.54 -14.46
C ALA A 67 0.06 9.84 -14.32
N ALA A 68 0.73 10.97 -14.06
CA ALA A 68 0.08 12.27 -13.98
C ALA A 68 -0.50 12.69 -15.33
N VAL A 69 0.24 12.53 -16.43
CA VAL A 69 -0.24 12.83 -17.80
C VAL A 69 -1.47 11.99 -18.11
N LEU A 70 -1.44 10.68 -17.82
CA LEU A 70 -2.56 9.79 -18.09
C LEU A 70 -3.79 10.15 -17.24
N ALA A 71 -3.60 10.42 -15.95
CA ALA A 71 -4.67 10.83 -15.06
C ALA A 71 -5.27 12.18 -15.48
N LEU A 72 -4.45 13.17 -15.82
CA LEU A 72 -4.89 14.48 -16.31
C LEU A 72 -5.61 14.38 -17.65
N PHE A 73 -5.16 13.49 -18.55
CA PHE A 73 -5.85 13.22 -19.81
C PHE A 73 -7.27 12.70 -19.57
N VAL A 74 -7.43 11.64 -18.77
CA VAL A 74 -8.77 11.09 -18.46
C VAL A 74 -9.60 12.07 -17.64
N PHE A 75 -8.98 12.89 -16.81
CA PHE A 75 -9.68 13.93 -16.06
C PHE A 75 -10.26 15.04 -16.97
N ALA A 76 -9.46 15.49 -17.94
CA ALA A 76 -9.84 16.57 -18.85
C ALA A 76 -10.85 16.13 -19.92
N PHE A 77 -10.70 14.92 -20.47
CA PHE A 77 -11.59 14.41 -21.52
C PHE A 77 -12.79 13.62 -20.98
N GLY A 78 -12.72 13.15 -19.73
CA GLY A 78 -13.80 12.47 -19.04
C GLY A 78 -14.83 13.41 -18.40
N PRO A 79 -15.79 12.86 -17.62
CA PRO A 79 -16.81 13.64 -16.93
C PRO A 79 -16.23 14.35 -15.70
N THR A 80 -15.49 15.44 -15.90
CA THR A 80 -14.72 16.15 -14.87
C THR A 80 -15.53 16.50 -13.63
N VAL A 81 -16.76 17.01 -13.81
CA VAL A 81 -17.66 17.36 -12.69
C VAL A 81 -18.02 16.13 -11.86
N THR A 82 -18.31 15.00 -12.52
CA THR A 82 -18.61 13.74 -11.82
C THR A 82 -17.40 13.22 -11.07
N GLN A 83 -16.22 13.23 -11.69
CA GLN A 83 -14.98 12.81 -11.03
C GLN A 83 -14.68 13.65 -9.78
N LEU A 84 -14.90 14.97 -9.85
CA LEU A 84 -14.76 15.86 -8.69
C LEU A 84 -15.81 15.60 -7.61
N ASN A 85 -17.07 15.34 -7.99
CA ASN A 85 -18.14 14.99 -7.06
C ASN A 85 -17.90 13.64 -6.37
N LEU A 86 -17.22 12.71 -7.03
CA LEU A 86 -16.85 11.42 -6.46
C LEU A 86 -15.78 11.54 -5.38
N LEU A 87 -14.95 12.59 -5.35
CA LEU A 87 -13.93 12.74 -4.29
C LEU A 87 -14.55 12.82 -2.87
N PRO A 88 -15.43 13.79 -2.54
CA PRO A 88 -16.07 13.81 -1.24
C PRO A 88 -17.03 12.63 -1.06
N GLY A 89 -17.69 12.17 -2.13
CA GLY A 89 -18.58 11.02 -2.10
C GLY A 89 -17.88 9.74 -1.66
N SER A 90 -16.75 9.39 -2.29
CA SER A 90 -15.95 8.21 -1.96
C SER A 90 -15.39 8.27 -0.55
N ILE A 91 -14.91 9.43 -0.08
CA ILE A 91 -14.41 9.57 1.29
C ILE A 91 -15.55 9.39 2.30
N GLY A 92 -16.69 10.06 2.08
CA GLY A 92 -17.85 9.96 2.95
C GLY A 92 -18.40 8.53 3.03
N SER A 93 -18.59 7.88 1.87
CA SER A 93 -19.06 6.49 1.81
C SER A 93 -18.05 5.51 2.43
N TYR A 94 -16.76 5.68 2.18
CA TYR A 94 -15.72 4.83 2.78
C TYR A 94 -15.77 4.87 4.31
N LEU A 95 -15.86 6.06 4.90
CA LEU A 95 -15.96 6.22 6.36
C LEU A 95 -17.29 5.67 6.90
N SER A 96 -18.40 5.90 6.19
CA SER A 96 -19.72 5.43 6.59
C SER A 96 -19.82 3.90 6.60
N GLN A 97 -19.20 3.22 5.63
CA GLN A 97 -19.32 1.78 5.44
C GLN A 97 -18.13 0.99 6.02
N PHE A 98 -17.16 1.68 6.64
CA PHE A 98 -15.89 1.09 7.07
C PHE A 98 -16.08 -0.17 7.93
N PHE A 99 -16.87 -0.08 9.00
CA PHE A 99 -17.08 -1.20 9.92
C PHE A 99 -17.90 -2.33 9.31
N GLU A 100 -18.84 -2.01 8.42
CA GLU A 100 -19.59 -3.02 7.68
C GLU A 100 -18.68 -3.82 6.74
N MET A 101 -17.81 -3.13 5.99
CA MET A 101 -16.82 -3.78 5.12
C MET A 101 -15.80 -4.59 5.92
N ALA A 102 -15.32 -4.06 7.06
CA ALA A 102 -14.35 -4.71 7.92
C ALA A 102 -14.90 -6.00 8.58
N SER A 103 -16.21 -6.06 8.85
CA SER A 103 -16.87 -7.22 9.46
C SER A 103 -17.45 -8.22 8.45
N ARG A 104 -17.31 -7.96 7.14
CA ARG A 104 -17.80 -8.87 6.10
C ARG A 104 -17.02 -10.19 6.11
N THR A 105 -17.73 -11.29 6.31
CA THR A 105 -17.18 -12.66 6.34
C THR A 105 -17.88 -13.57 5.33
N ALA A 106 -17.42 -14.80 5.18
CA ALA A 106 -18.07 -15.78 4.30
C ALA A 106 -19.54 -16.06 4.67
N ALA A 107 -19.93 -15.82 5.93
CA ALA A 107 -21.31 -15.95 6.41
C ALA A 107 -22.20 -14.74 6.04
N SER A 108 -21.62 -13.61 5.67
CA SER A 108 -22.36 -12.43 5.22
C SER A 108 -23.17 -12.72 3.95
N ALA A 109 -24.21 -11.93 3.71
CA ALA A 109 -25.14 -12.11 2.59
C ALA A 109 -25.70 -13.55 2.54
N ASN A 110 -26.17 -14.08 3.67
CA ASN A 110 -26.72 -15.43 3.80
C ASN A 110 -25.75 -16.54 3.33
N GLY A 111 -24.46 -16.40 3.64
CA GLY A 111 -23.44 -17.38 3.27
C GLY A 111 -22.91 -17.29 1.83
N THR A 112 -23.36 -16.31 1.05
CA THR A 112 -22.97 -16.18 -0.37
C THR A 112 -21.71 -15.34 -0.60
N ALA A 113 -21.26 -14.59 0.41
CA ALA A 113 -20.14 -13.67 0.29
C ALA A 113 -18.76 -14.37 0.12
N GLY A 114 -18.65 -15.66 0.43
CA GLY A 114 -17.38 -16.39 0.44
C GLY A 114 -16.61 -16.33 -0.89
N LYS A 115 -17.29 -16.60 -2.03
CA LYS A 115 -16.65 -16.57 -3.35
C LYS A 115 -16.17 -15.16 -3.71
N TRP A 116 -17.00 -14.14 -3.45
CA TRP A 116 -16.66 -12.75 -3.70
C TRP A 116 -15.48 -12.29 -2.83
N LEU A 117 -15.47 -12.65 -1.55
CA LEU A 117 -14.38 -12.31 -0.63
C LEU A 117 -13.05 -12.91 -1.08
N SER A 118 -13.06 -14.15 -1.59
CA SER A 118 -11.86 -14.82 -2.10
C SER A 118 -11.24 -14.07 -3.28
N SER A 119 -12.04 -13.65 -4.27
CA SER A 119 -11.57 -12.95 -5.47
C SER A 119 -11.22 -11.48 -5.24
N TRP A 120 -11.70 -10.86 -4.15
CA TRP A 120 -11.48 -9.44 -3.85
C TRP A 120 -10.74 -9.28 -2.51
N SER A 121 -11.47 -9.12 -1.40
CA SER A 121 -10.89 -8.67 -0.12
C SER A 121 -9.76 -9.58 0.40
N ILE A 122 -9.95 -10.89 0.38
CA ILE A 122 -8.95 -11.86 0.88
C ILE A 122 -7.74 -11.88 -0.05
N PHE A 123 -7.95 -11.83 -1.37
CA PHE A 123 -6.86 -11.71 -2.34
C PHE A 123 -6.02 -10.45 -2.08
N TYR A 124 -6.64 -9.27 -1.95
CA TYR A 124 -5.90 -8.04 -1.67
C TYR A 124 -5.18 -8.10 -0.32
N TRP A 125 -5.79 -8.62 0.75
CA TRP A 125 -5.09 -8.83 2.02
C TRP A 125 -3.87 -9.72 1.89
N ALA A 126 -3.99 -10.87 1.24
CA ALA A 126 -2.84 -11.72 0.99
C ALA A 126 -1.76 -11.01 0.16
N TRP A 127 -2.15 -10.36 -0.93
CA TRP A 127 -1.24 -9.64 -1.81
C TRP A 127 -0.46 -8.56 -1.03
N TRP A 128 -1.14 -7.71 -0.26
CA TRP A 128 -0.49 -6.68 0.56
C TRP A 128 0.43 -7.27 1.64
N ILE A 129 0.02 -8.37 2.29
CA ILE A 129 0.85 -9.09 3.27
C ILE A 129 2.16 -9.57 2.63
N SER A 130 2.10 -10.19 1.45
CA SER A 130 3.30 -10.67 0.75
C SER A 130 4.25 -9.55 0.29
N TRP A 131 3.72 -8.34 0.09
CA TRP A 131 4.48 -7.15 -0.29
C TRP A 131 5.05 -6.38 0.90
N SER A 132 4.48 -6.55 2.09
CA SER A 132 4.87 -5.81 3.29
C SER A 132 6.37 -5.89 3.65
N PRO A 133 7.14 -6.98 3.43
CA PRO A 133 8.58 -6.98 3.73
C PRO A 133 9.35 -6.00 2.83
N PHE A 134 8.97 -5.97 1.54
CA PHE A 134 9.55 -5.09 0.54
C PHE A 134 9.18 -3.63 0.83
N VAL A 135 7.89 -3.36 0.96
CA VAL A 135 7.36 -2.00 1.18
C VAL A 135 7.85 -1.45 2.51
N GLY A 136 7.86 -2.26 3.58
CA GLY A 136 8.32 -1.86 4.90
C GLY A 136 9.80 -1.46 4.91
N MET A 137 10.68 -2.23 4.26
CA MET A 137 12.09 -1.89 4.12
C MET A 137 12.31 -0.61 3.31
N PHE A 138 11.58 -0.44 2.21
CA PHE A 138 11.64 0.77 1.40
C PHE A 138 11.22 2.01 2.20
N LEU A 139 10.06 1.94 2.85
CA LEU A 139 9.53 3.00 3.70
C LEU A 139 10.47 3.34 4.86
N ALA A 140 11.09 2.35 5.49
CA ALA A 140 12.07 2.56 6.56
C ALA A 140 13.30 3.34 6.07
N ARG A 141 13.82 3.02 4.87
CA ARG A 141 15.00 3.70 4.29
C ARG A 141 14.73 5.18 3.99
N ILE A 142 13.59 5.50 3.40
CA ILE A 142 13.24 6.89 3.02
C ILE A 142 12.73 7.73 4.21
N SER A 143 12.43 7.10 5.34
CA SER A 143 11.85 7.76 6.52
C SER A 143 12.86 8.02 7.64
N ARG A 144 14.17 7.92 7.37
CA ARG A 144 15.22 8.20 8.35
C ARG A 144 15.10 9.63 8.89
N GLY A 145 15.02 9.77 10.21
CA GLY A 145 14.93 11.07 10.89
C GLY A 145 13.49 11.60 11.06
N ARG A 146 12.46 10.87 10.62
CA ARG A 146 11.05 11.21 10.87
C ARG A 146 10.60 10.70 12.23
N THR A 147 9.66 11.41 12.85
CA THR A 147 8.97 10.87 14.04
C THR A 147 8.04 9.72 13.65
N ILE A 148 7.76 8.80 14.58
CA ILE A 148 6.83 7.68 14.35
C ILE A 148 5.45 8.21 13.91
N LYS A 149 5.00 9.32 14.49
CA LYS A 149 3.71 9.94 14.15
C LYS A 149 3.67 10.44 12.71
N GLU A 150 4.68 11.21 12.29
CA GLU A 150 4.78 11.71 10.90
C GLU A 150 4.88 10.55 9.91
N PHE A 151 5.64 9.51 10.26
CA PHE A 151 5.74 8.30 9.45
C PHE A 151 4.38 7.63 9.26
N CYS A 152 3.66 7.33 10.34
CA CYS A 152 2.36 6.67 10.27
C CYS A 152 1.34 7.51 9.49
N LEU A 153 1.24 8.81 9.77
CA LEU A 153 0.31 9.69 9.05
C LEU A 153 0.67 9.83 7.58
N GLY A 154 1.95 9.99 7.25
CA GLY A 154 2.42 10.10 5.87
C GLY A 154 2.15 8.85 5.05
N VAL A 155 2.48 7.67 5.61
CA VAL A 155 2.30 6.38 4.95
C VAL A 155 0.82 6.01 4.80
N MET A 156 -0.06 6.45 5.70
CA MET A 156 -1.49 6.19 5.59
C MET A 156 -2.19 7.18 4.67
N LEU A 157 -1.97 8.48 4.85
CA LEU A 157 -2.78 9.53 4.19
C LEU A 157 -2.35 9.79 2.75
N VAL A 158 -1.04 9.80 2.45
CA VAL A 158 -0.56 10.14 1.10
C VAL A 158 -0.98 9.08 0.07
N PRO A 159 -0.74 7.77 0.28
CA PRO A 159 -1.18 6.75 -0.67
C PRO A 159 -2.71 6.63 -0.75
N ALA A 160 -3.41 6.81 0.37
CA ALA A 160 -4.88 6.81 0.37
C ALA A 160 -5.43 7.95 -0.51
N GLY A 161 -4.93 9.17 -0.38
CA GLY A 161 -5.34 10.31 -1.20
C GLY A 161 -5.10 10.08 -2.70
N LEU A 162 -3.91 9.57 -3.05
CA LEU A 162 -3.59 9.22 -4.44
C LEU A 162 -4.55 8.14 -4.99
N SER A 163 -4.85 7.13 -4.16
CA SER A 163 -5.78 6.06 -4.54
C SER A 163 -7.20 6.60 -4.75
N THR A 164 -7.68 7.46 -3.85
CA THR A 164 -8.99 8.11 -3.96
C THR A 164 -9.09 8.90 -5.27
N VAL A 165 -8.08 9.71 -5.60
CA VAL A 165 -8.06 10.48 -6.86
C VAL A 165 -8.02 9.56 -8.07
N TRP A 166 -7.18 8.53 -8.06
CA TRP A 166 -7.05 7.60 -9.18
C TRP A 166 -8.36 6.86 -9.47
N PHE A 167 -9.00 6.29 -8.45
CA PHE A 167 -10.26 5.58 -8.61
C PHE A 167 -11.43 6.52 -8.97
N ALA A 168 -11.43 7.76 -8.47
CA ALA A 168 -12.42 8.76 -8.86
C ALA A 168 -12.30 9.14 -10.35
N ILE A 169 -11.08 9.26 -10.88
CA ILE A 169 -10.83 9.57 -12.30
C ILE A 169 -11.20 8.38 -13.18
N PHE A 170 -10.53 7.23 -13.03
CA PHE A 170 -10.71 6.11 -13.94
C PHE A 170 -12.00 5.34 -13.67
N GLY A 171 -12.22 4.92 -12.41
CA GLY A 171 -13.41 4.19 -12.00
C GLY A 171 -14.68 5.03 -12.12
N GLY A 172 -14.62 6.30 -11.75
CA GLY A 172 -15.73 7.23 -11.93
C GLY A 172 -16.12 7.42 -13.39
N THR A 173 -15.13 7.57 -14.28
CA THR A 173 -15.37 7.65 -15.73
C THR A 173 -16.01 6.36 -16.25
N ALA A 174 -15.49 5.20 -15.86
CA ALA A 174 -16.04 3.90 -16.25
C ALA A 174 -17.51 3.74 -15.82
N ILE A 175 -17.86 4.14 -14.60
CA ILE A 175 -19.23 4.10 -14.09
C ILE A 175 -20.15 5.01 -14.90
N VAL A 176 -19.72 6.23 -15.23
CA VAL A 176 -20.52 7.16 -16.06
C VAL A 176 -20.71 6.62 -17.47
N MET A 177 -19.68 6.01 -18.05
CA MET A 177 -19.76 5.36 -19.35
C MET A 177 -20.77 4.21 -19.34
N GLU A 178 -20.80 3.40 -18.28
CA GLU A 178 -21.82 2.36 -18.09
C GLU A 178 -23.23 2.96 -18.00
N GLN A 179 -23.42 3.99 -17.16
CA GLN A 179 -24.71 4.66 -16.97
C GLN A 179 -25.25 5.33 -18.24
N THR A 180 -24.36 5.77 -19.13
CA THR A 180 -24.71 6.45 -20.38
C THR A 180 -24.82 5.50 -21.58
N GLY A 181 -24.72 4.19 -21.36
CA GLY A 181 -24.85 3.17 -22.41
C GLY A 181 -23.60 3.01 -23.29
N LYS A 182 -22.47 3.61 -22.90
CA LYS A 182 -21.16 3.47 -23.57
C LYS A 182 -20.25 2.52 -22.78
N SER A 183 -20.78 1.34 -22.42
CA SER A 183 -20.06 0.39 -21.59
C SER A 183 -18.67 0.07 -22.14
N ILE A 184 -17.68 0.10 -21.25
CA ILE A 184 -16.29 -0.29 -21.56
C ILE A 184 -15.98 -1.74 -21.15
N TYR A 185 -17.00 -2.46 -20.64
CA TYR A 185 -16.85 -3.80 -20.08
C TYR A 185 -16.28 -4.79 -21.09
N GLY A 186 -16.63 -4.63 -22.37
CA GLY A 186 -16.21 -5.51 -23.46
C GLY A 186 -16.62 -6.96 -23.16
N ASP A 187 -15.67 -7.88 -23.29
CA ASP A 187 -15.88 -9.31 -23.03
C ASP A 187 -15.74 -9.68 -21.54
N GLY A 188 -15.65 -8.69 -20.64
CA GLY A 188 -15.42 -8.89 -19.21
C GLY A 188 -13.96 -9.11 -18.83
N ASN A 189 -13.04 -8.93 -19.77
CA ASN A 189 -11.60 -9.02 -19.55
C ASN A 189 -11.08 -7.73 -18.89
N ALA A 190 -10.64 -7.82 -17.63
CA ALA A 190 -10.21 -6.66 -16.84
C ALA A 190 -8.99 -5.95 -17.44
N GLU A 191 -8.11 -6.70 -18.09
CA GLU A 191 -6.87 -6.22 -18.69
C GLU A 191 -7.11 -5.29 -19.88
N GLN A 192 -8.23 -5.48 -20.60
CA GLN A 192 -8.62 -4.66 -21.74
C GLN A 192 -9.37 -3.38 -21.34
N GLN A 193 -10.06 -3.37 -20.19
CA GLN A 193 -10.98 -2.30 -19.79
C GLN A 193 -10.30 -0.92 -19.72
N LEU A 194 -9.04 -0.84 -19.29
CA LEU A 194 -8.28 0.42 -19.30
C LEU A 194 -8.16 0.98 -20.72
N PHE A 195 -7.80 0.14 -21.69
CA PHE A 195 -7.61 0.56 -23.07
C PHE A 195 -8.95 0.85 -23.75
N ASN A 196 -9.99 0.08 -23.45
CA ASN A 196 -11.35 0.33 -23.90
C ASN A 196 -11.83 1.71 -23.45
N LEU A 197 -11.56 2.10 -22.20
CA LEU A 197 -11.87 3.42 -21.67
C LEU A 197 -11.09 4.51 -22.40
N LEU A 198 -9.77 4.33 -22.58
CA LEU A 198 -8.94 5.34 -23.23
C LEU A 198 -9.37 5.59 -24.68
N HIS A 199 -9.72 4.53 -25.42
CA HIS A 199 -10.19 4.63 -26.81
C HIS A 199 -11.53 5.35 -27.00
N GLN A 200 -12.30 5.59 -25.93
CA GLN A 200 -13.51 6.42 -26.01
C GLN A 200 -13.20 7.92 -26.16
N PHE A 201 -11.95 8.34 -25.91
CA PHE A 201 -11.56 9.74 -25.93
C PHE A 201 -10.75 10.12 -27.18
N PRO A 202 -10.85 11.39 -27.64
CA PRO A 202 -9.97 11.92 -28.68
C PRO A 202 -8.49 11.77 -28.26
N GLY A 203 -7.66 11.14 -29.11
CA GLY A 203 -6.27 10.84 -28.76
C GLY A 203 -6.09 9.59 -27.87
N GLY A 204 -7.15 8.82 -27.66
CA GLY A 204 -7.16 7.60 -26.84
C GLY A 204 -6.08 6.58 -27.19
N THR A 205 -5.78 6.40 -28.48
CA THR A 205 -4.70 5.49 -28.93
C THR A 205 -3.32 5.95 -28.43
N ALA A 206 -3.05 7.26 -28.48
CA ALA A 206 -1.81 7.81 -27.95
C ALA A 206 -1.74 7.67 -26.42
N ALA A 207 -2.86 7.89 -25.73
CA ALA A 207 -2.96 7.65 -24.28
C ALA A 207 -2.78 6.16 -23.93
N GLY A 208 -3.27 5.25 -24.78
CA GLY A 208 -3.03 3.81 -24.69
C GLY A 208 -1.55 3.45 -24.77
N PHE A 209 -0.81 4.05 -25.71
CA PHE A 209 0.65 3.90 -25.77
C PHE A 209 1.35 4.43 -24.51
N VAL A 210 0.93 5.58 -24.00
CA VAL A 210 1.44 6.12 -22.72
C VAL A 210 1.16 5.14 -21.58
N ALA A 211 -0.01 4.52 -21.52
CA ALA A 211 -0.36 3.52 -20.52
C ALA A 211 0.51 2.25 -20.65
N ILE A 212 0.79 1.76 -21.87
CA ILE A 212 1.69 0.62 -22.10
C ILE A 212 3.10 0.95 -21.60
N LEU A 213 3.63 2.14 -21.93
CA LEU A 213 4.93 2.60 -21.44
C LEU A 213 4.95 2.68 -19.91
N LEU A 214 3.91 3.26 -19.31
CA LEU A 214 3.75 3.35 -17.86
C LEU A 214 3.76 1.97 -17.20
N LEU A 215 3.05 0.99 -17.77
CA LEU A 215 3.05 -0.39 -17.26
C LEU A 215 4.44 -1.02 -17.37
N ALA A 216 5.13 -0.84 -18.49
CA ALA A 216 6.48 -1.36 -18.69
C ALA A 216 7.49 -0.75 -17.70
N THR A 217 7.44 0.57 -17.48
CA THR A 217 8.34 1.24 -16.54
C THR A 217 7.97 0.94 -15.07
N PHE A 218 6.69 0.76 -14.73
CA PHE A 218 6.28 0.24 -13.42
C PHE A 218 6.75 -1.19 -13.19
N PHE A 219 6.70 -2.05 -14.20
CA PHE A 219 7.23 -3.41 -14.13
C PHE A 219 8.71 -3.38 -13.78
N ILE A 220 9.51 -2.60 -14.52
CA ILE A 220 10.97 -2.51 -14.31
C ILE A 220 11.29 -1.94 -12.91
N THR A 221 10.68 -0.82 -12.53
CA THR A 221 10.94 -0.18 -11.22
C THR A 221 10.51 -1.04 -10.03
N SER A 222 9.39 -1.77 -10.16
CA SER A 222 8.90 -2.68 -9.13
C SER A 222 9.81 -3.90 -8.99
N ALA A 223 10.24 -4.49 -10.12
CA ALA A 223 11.18 -5.61 -10.13
C ALA A 223 12.52 -5.20 -9.52
N ASP A 224 13.06 -4.05 -9.91
CA ASP A 224 14.35 -3.55 -9.42
C ASP A 224 14.32 -3.31 -7.90
N SER A 225 13.31 -2.58 -7.42
CA SER A 225 13.13 -2.28 -6.00
C SER A 225 12.94 -3.54 -5.15
N ALA A 226 12.10 -4.48 -5.62
CA ALA A 226 11.87 -5.74 -4.92
C ALA A 226 13.14 -6.62 -4.89
N SER A 227 13.86 -6.70 -6.00
CA SER A 227 15.07 -7.50 -6.14
C SER A 227 16.22 -7.00 -5.26
N THR A 228 16.33 -5.68 -5.10
CA THR A 228 17.31 -5.04 -4.21
C THR A 228 17.01 -5.36 -2.74
N VAL A 229 15.73 -5.34 -2.33
CA VAL A 229 15.36 -5.72 -0.97
C VAL A 229 15.58 -7.21 -0.72
N MET A 230 15.22 -8.09 -1.68
CA MET A 230 15.48 -9.53 -1.55
C MET A 230 16.98 -9.82 -1.45
N GLY A 231 17.81 -9.17 -2.27
CA GLY A 231 19.27 -9.27 -2.18
C GLY A 231 19.81 -8.80 -0.81
N SER A 232 19.29 -7.69 -0.30
CA SER A 232 19.65 -7.18 1.04
C SER A 232 19.30 -8.16 2.16
N MET A 233 18.09 -8.75 2.12
CA MET A 233 17.64 -9.75 3.10
C MET A 233 18.47 -11.03 3.04
N SER A 234 18.95 -11.43 1.86
CA SER A 234 19.87 -12.55 1.69
C SER A 234 21.32 -12.26 2.11
N GLN A 235 21.62 -11.03 2.56
CA GLN A 235 22.97 -10.59 2.94
C GLN A 235 22.97 -9.94 4.34
N ASN A 236 22.24 -10.52 5.30
CA ASN A 236 22.15 -10.02 6.68
C ASN A 236 21.71 -8.55 6.79
N GLY A 237 20.86 -8.08 5.87
CA GLY A 237 20.35 -6.70 5.87
C GLY A 237 21.31 -5.65 5.35
N ARG A 238 22.32 -6.05 4.55
CA ARG A 238 23.26 -5.12 3.91
C ARG A 238 22.53 -4.02 3.13
N GLY A 239 22.88 -2.75 3.35
CA GLY A 239 22.22 -1.60 2.72
C GLY A 239 22.33 -1.61 1.19
N ASP A 240 23.54 -1.85 0.69
CA ASP A 240 23.83 -2.03 -0.75
C ASP A 240 23.94 -3.52 -1.07
N ALA A 241 22.85 -4.08 -1.59
CA ALA A 241 22.81 -5.46 -2.04
C ALA A 241 23.79 -5.68 -3.19
N ALA A 242 24.42 -6.86 -3.24
CA ALA A 242 25.29 -7.21 -4.36
C ALA A 242 24.46 -7.26 -5.67
N PRO A 243 24.86 -6.53 -6.73
CA PRO A 243 24.07 -6.42 -7.96
C PRO A 243 23.69 -7.76 -8.60
N TRP A 244 24.59 -8.74 -8.57
CA TRP A 244 24.32 -10.08 -9.10
C TRP A 244 23.24 -10.83 -8.31
N LEU A 245 23.17 -10.63 -6.99
CA LEU A 245 22.19 -11.29 -6.13
C LEU A 245 20.82 -10.66 -6.29
N SER A 246 20.76 -9.33 -6.45
CA SER A 246 19.56 -8.64 -6.86
C SER A 246 19.10 -9.12 -8.24
N ALA A 247 19.98 -9.18 -9.24
CA ALA A 247 19.64 -9.71 -10.56
C ALA A 247 19.11 -11.16 -10.51
N LEU A 248 19.72 -12.03 -9.70
CA LEU A 248 19.26 -13.40 -9.48
C LEU A 248 17.84 -13.44 -8.91
N TRP A 249 17.56 -12.66 -7.86
CA TRP A 249 16.23 -12.58 -7.27
C TRP A 249 15.18 -11.99 -8.22
N GLY A 250 15.57 -11.01 -9.03
CA GLY A 250 14.72 -10.48 -10.09
C GLY A 250 14.37 -11.54 -11.12
N LEU A 251 15.37 -12.30 -11.58
CA LEU A 251 15.18 -13.39 -12.55
C LEU A 251 14.28 -14.50 -11.99
N LEU A 252 14.52 -14.95 -10.76
CA LEU A 252 13.68 -15.94 -10.09
C LEU A 252 12.23 -15.46 -9.95
N THR A 253 12.04 -14.17 -9.64
CA THR A 253 10.69 -13.58 -9.53
C THR A 253 9.98 -13.55 -10.88
N ALA A 254 10.68 -13.18 -11.94
CA ALA A 254 10.14 -13.19 -13.30
C ALA A 254 9.79 -14.62 -13.76
N LEU A 255 10.65 -15.59 -13.47
CA LEU A 255 10.38 -17.01 -13.76
C LEU A 255 9.13 -17.50 -13.05
N VAL A 256 8.97 -17.19 -11.76
CA VAL A 256 7.74 -17.52 -11.02
C VAL A 256 6.52 -16.85 -11.65
N GLY A 257 6.63 -15.58 -12.04
CA GLY A 257 5.56 -14.87 -12.76
C GLY A 257 5.15 -15.59 -14.05
N ILE A 258 6.12 -15.96 -14.89
CA ILE A 258 5.89 -16.73 -16.13
C ILE A 258 5.23 -18.07 -15.81
N THR A 259 5.75 -18.82 -14.85
CA THR A 259 5.18 -20.13 -14.47
C THR A 259 3.72 -20.00 -14.04
N LEU A 260 3.38 -18.99 -13.24
CA LEU A 260 2.00 -18.76 -12.79
C LEU A 260 1.07 -18.41 -13.95
N LEU A 261 1.53 -17.57 -14.89
CA LEU A 261 0.76 -17.22 -16.08
C LEU A 261 0.55 -18.41 -17.01
N LEU A 262 1.60 -19.20 -17.27
CA LEU A 262 1.52 -20.37 -18.14
C LEU A 262 0.71 -21.51 -17.52
N ALA A 263 0.84 -21.73 -16.20
CA ALA A 263 0.09 -22.76 -15.49
C ALA A 263 -1.42 -22.46 -15.40
N GLY A 264 -1.79 -21.17 -15.38
CA GLY A 264 -3.20 -20.77 -15.32
C GLY A 264 -3.91 -20.76 -16.68
N GLY A 265 -3.21 -20.74 -17.81
CA GLY A 265 -3.83 -20.75 -19.14
C GLY A 265 -4.81 -19.59 -19.33
N ASP A 266 -6.06 -19.91 -19.68
CA ASP A 266 -7.14 -18.93 -19.83
C ASP A 266 -7.57 -18.29 -18.49
N ASP A 267 -7.30 -18.98 -17.38
CA ASP A 267 -7.58 -18.56 -16.00
C ASP A 267 -6.30 -18.10 -15.27
N ALA A 268 -5.33 -17.53 -16.01
CA ALA A 268 -4.06 -17.02 -15.48
C ALA A 268 -4.24 -16.16 -14.21
N LEU A 269 -5.25 -15.29 -14.21
CA LEU A 269 -5.57 -14.44 -13.06
C LEU A 269 -5.92 -15.26 -11.81
N ASN A 270 -6.80 -16.25 -11.92
CA ASN A 270 -7.24 -17.09 -10.80
C ASN A 270 -6.08 -17.91 -10.22
N SER A 271 -5.20 -18.42 -11.08
CA SER A 271 -3.98 -19.14 -10.68
C SER A 271 -3.03 -18.23 -9.87
N VAL A 272 -2.76 -17.03 -10.39
CA VAL A 272 -1.91 -16.02 -9.74
C VAL A 272 -2.48 -15.61 -8.37
N GLN A 273 -3.80 -15.39 -8.28
CA GLN A 273 -4.46 -15.04 -7.03
C GLN A 273 -4.34 -16.16 -5.98
N SER A 274 -4.62 -17.41 -6.38
CA SER A 274 -4.62 -18.57 -5.49
C SER A 274 -3.24 -18.83 -4.90
N VAL A 275 -2.20 -18.83 -5.73
CA VAL A 275 -0.82 -19.04 -5.25
C VAL A 275 -0.37 -17.90 -4.34
N THR A 276 -0.78 -16.66 -4.64
CA THR A 276 -0.47 -15.50 -3.78
C THR A 276 -1.09 -15.69 -2.40
N ILE A 277 -2.35 -16.13 -2.30
CA ILE A 277 -3.01 -16.39 -1.01
C ILE A 277 -2.26 -17.44 -0.20
N VAL A 278 -1.94 -18.58 -0.81
CA VAL A 278 -1.20 -19.67 -0.15
C VAL A 278 0.17 -19.21 0.32
N ALA A 279 0.94 -18.53 -0.54
CA ALA A 279 2.29 -18.06 -0.22
C ALA A 279 2.31 -16.98 0.88
N SER A 280 1.24 -16.19 1.01
CA SER A 280 1.15 -15.09 1.97
C SER A 280 0.71 -15.52 3.36
N THR A 281 0.00 -16.66 3.45
CA THR A 281 -0.64 -17.13 4.69
C THR A 281 0.36 -17.33 5.84
N PRO A 282 1.55 -17.94 5.66
CA PRO A 282 2.54 -18.03 6.74
C PRO A 282 3.03 -16.65 7.21
N PHE A 283 3.16 -15.70 6.28
CA PHE A 283 3.66 -14.36 6.58
C PHE A 283 2.66 -13.51 7.37
N LEU A 284 1.36 -13.81 7.32
CA LEU A 284 0.35 -13.20 8.18
C LEU A 284 0.73 -13.34 9.67
N PHE A 285 1.13 -14.54 10.09
CA PHE A 285 1.53 -14.79 11.49
C PHE A 285 2.80 -14.02 11.87
N VAL A 286 3.71 -13.82 10.92
CA VAL A 286 4.90 -12.98 11.11
C VAL A 286 4.52 -11.53 11.35
N ILE A 287 3.58 -10.96 10.58
CA ILE A 287 3.10 -9.59 10.77
C ILE A 287 2.42 -9.43 12.15
N VAL A 288 1.58 -10.38 12.53
CA VAL A 288 0.94 -10.39 13.86
C VAL A 288 1.99 -10.41 14.96
N GLY A 289 3.02 -11.27 14.86
CA GLY A 289 4.15 -11.28 15.78
C GLY A 289 4.92 -9.96 15.81
N LEU A 290 5.10 -9.32 14.64
CA LEU A 290 5.80 -8.04 14.51
C LEU A 290 5.04 -6.91 15.23
N MET A 291 3.70 -6.94 15.26
CA MET A 291 2.92 -5.97 16.04
C MET A 291 3.31 -6.00 17.53
N PHE A 292 3.42 -7.19 18.12
CA PHE A 292 3.85 -7.35 19.51
C PHE A 292 5.32 -6.96 19.71
N ALA A 293 6.19 -7.32 18.76
CA ALA A 293 7.60 -6.97 18.81
C ALA A 293 7.83 -5.45 18.79
N ILE A 294 7.10 -4.70 17.94
CA ILE A 294 7.17 -3.24 17.87
C ILE A 294 6.72 -2.62 19.19
N VAL A 295 5.60 -3.07 19.75
CA VAL A 295 5.12 -2.56 21.05
C VAL A 295 6.16 -2.81 22.14
N LYS A 296 6.73 -4.01 22.21
CA LYS A 296 7.78 -4.36 23.18
C LYS A 296 9.06 -3.56 22.97
N GLY A 297 9.43 -3.28 21.72
CA GLY A 297 10.58 -2.43 21.37
C GLY A 297 10.40 -1.00 21.82
N LEU A 298 9.25 -0.39 21.49
CA LEU A 298 8.93 1.00 21.87
C LEU A 298 8.78 1.17 23.39
N GLN A 299 8.26 0.16 24.08
CA GLN A 299 8.18 0.17 25.54
C GLN A 299 9.55 0.17 26.25
N ARG A 300 10.61 -0.23 25.54
CA ARG A 300 11.99 -0.28 26.05
C ARG A 300 12.85 0.87 25.52
N ASP A 301 12.26 1.80 24.79
CA ASP A 301 12.96 2.97 24.27
C ASP A 301 13.37 3.91 25.41
N VAL A 302 14.59 4.45 25.35
CA VAL A 302 15.17 5.29 26.40
C VAL A 302 14.30 6.54 26.64
N ILE A 303 13.85 7.20 25.57
CA ILE A 303 13.04 8.42 25.68
C ILE A 303 11.69 8.08 26.33
N TYR A 304 11.08 6.95 25.94
CA TYR A 304 9.82 6.52 26.52
C TYR A 304 9.94 6.16 28.01
N LEU A 305 11.04 5.49 28.41
CA LEU A 305 11.31 5.15 29.80
C LEU A 305 11.55 6.40 30.65
N ASP A 306 12.37 7.34 30.17
CA ASP A 306 12.62 8.62 30.85
C ASP A 306 11.32 9.42 31.05
N LEU A 307 10.46 9.48 30.02
CA LEU A 307 9.15 10.13 30.11
C LEU A 307 8.28 9.49 31.19
N ARG A 308 8.22 8.15 31.22
CA ARG A 308 7.44 7.42 32.23
C ARG A 308 7.97 7.63 33.63
N GLU A 309 9.28 7.67 33.83
CA GLU A 309 9.88 7.93 35.14
C GLU A 309 9.58 9.35 35.61
N ARG A 310 9.71 10.35 34.73
CA ARG A 310 9.34 11.74 35.02
C ARG A 310 7.87 11.88 35.40
N GLU A 311 6.96 11.23 34.68
CA GLU A 311 5.54 11.23 35.01
C GLU A 311 5.23 10.55 36.35
N ARG A 312 5.95 9.49 36.70
CA ARG A 312 5.80 8.80 37.99
C ARG A 312 6.29 9.69 39.13
N PHE A 313 7.50 10.25 38.99
CA PHE A 313 8.09 11.15 39.98
C PHE A 313 7.22 12.40 40.17
N GLY A 314 6.75 13.01 39.08
CA GLY A 314 5.86 14.17 39.13
C GLY A 314 4.55 13.88 39.86
N ARG A 315 3.96 12.69 39.65
CA ARG A 315 2.77 12.23 40.39
C ARG A 315 3.04 12.04 41.88
N GLN A 316 4.16 11.43 42.23
CA GLN A 316 4.56 11.24 43.64
C GLN A 316 4.78 12.58 44.35
N LEU A 317 5.53 13.49 43.74
CA LEU A 317 5.78 14.83 44.29
C LEU A 317 4.48 15.63 44.45
N ALA A 318 3.55 15.52 43.50
CA ALA A 318 2.25 16.18 43.59
C ALA A 318 1.41 15.63 44.75
N LEU A 319 1.47 14.32 45.01
CA LEU A 319 0.80 13.68 46.14
C LEU A 319 1.41 14.13 47.47
N GLU A 320 2.74 14.10 47.60
CA GLU A 320 3.44 14.53 48.82
C GLU A 320 3.14 16.00 49.15
N ARG A 321 3.17 16.89 48.15
CA ARG A 321 2.82 18.31 48.35
C ARG A 321 1.39 18.50 48.82
N ARG A 322 0.44 17.69 48.36
CA ARG A 322 -0.96 17.74 48.83
C ARG A 322 -1.06 17.29 50.28
N LEU A 323 -0.41 16.17 50.63
CA LEU A 323 -0.40 15.65 52.00
C LEU A 323 0.23 16.64 52.98
N HIS A 324 1.35 17.27 52.61
CA HIS A 324 1.98 18.31 53.43
C HIS A 324 1.07 19.52 53.64
N ARG A 325 0.43 20.04 52.58
CA ARG A 325 -0.53 21.15 52.71
C ARG A 325 -1.71 20.80 53.62
N GLU A 326 -2.27 19.60 53.48
CA GLU A 326 -3.34 19.14 54.37
C GLU A 326 -2.89 19.01 55.83
N ALA A 327 -1.65 18.57 56.06
CA ALA A 327 -1.08 18.49 57.40
C ALA A 327 -0.92 19.88 58.02
N ASP A 328 -0.38 20.84 57.27
CA ASP A 328 -0.22 22.24 57.70
C ASP A 328 -1.58 22.88 58.02
N GLU A 329 -2.59 22.67 57.16
CA GLU A 329 -3.95 23.14 57.42
C GLU A 329 -4.56 22.51 58.69
N ARG A 330 -4.32 21.21 58.93
CA ARG A 330 -4.76 20.53 60.15
C ARG A 330 -4.07 21.10 61.38
N GLU A 331 -2.77 21.39 61.30
CA GLU A 331 -2.03 22.05 62.38
C GLU A 331 -2.54 23.45 62.66
N GLU A 332 -2.76 24.27 61.62
CA GLU A 332 -3.34 25.60 61.77
C GLU A 332 -4.73 25.54 62.42
N ARG A 333 -5.60 24.62 61.97
CA ARG A 333 -6.92 24.40 62.58
C ARG A 333 -6.79 24.03 64.07
N ARG A 334 -5.83 23.16 64.42
CA ARG A 334 -5.54 22.80 65.82
C ARG A 334 -5.04 24.01 66.64
N ARG A 335 -4.13 24.83 66.08
CA ARG A 335 -3.63 26.06 66.74
C ARG A 335 -4.75 27.07 66.97
N ARG A 336 -5.58 27.33 65.95
CA ARG A 336 -6.76 28.21 66.04
C ARG A 336 -7.78 27.71 67.07
N ALA A 337 -8.01 26.39 67.14
CA ALA A 337 -8.90 25.79 68.14
C ALA A 337 -8.36 25.97 69.58
N LYS A 338 -7.06 25.73 69.80
CA LYS A 338 -6.41 25.95 71.11
C LYS A 338 -6.49 27.43 71.54
N GLN A 339 -6.23 28.37 70.65
CA GLN A 339 -6.34 29.81 70.93
C GLN A 339 -7.77 30.22 71.31
N LYS A 340 -8.78 29.76 70.56
CA LYS A 340 -10.19 30.00 70.91
C LYS A 340 -10.58 29.42 72.27
N GLN A 341 -10.03 28.26 72.63
CA GLN A 341 -10.29 27.62 73.91
C GLN A 341 -9.62 28.36 75.08
N GLN A 342 -8.41 28.90 74.89
CA GLN A 342 -7.75 29.79 75.86
C GLN A 342 -8.53 31.10 76.05
N GLN A 343 -8.97 31.75 74.97
CA GLN A 343 -9.78 32.98 75.06
C GLN A 343 -11.13 32.76 75.76
N ARG A 344 -11.72 31.57 75.64
CA ARG A 344 -12.94 31.20 76.38
C ARG A 344 -12.70 30.91 77.87
N ARG A 345 -11.48 30.55 78.27
CA ARG A 345 -11.11 30.34 79.69
C ARG A 345 -10.68 31.62 80.40
N SER A 346 -10.31 32.67 79.66
CA SER A 346 -9.90 33.96 80.21
C SER A 346 -11.03 35.00 80.28
N ARG A 347 -12.25 34.63 79.90
CA ARG A 347 -13.48 35.42 80.04
C ARG A 347 -14.38 34.75 81.07
#